data_AF-A0A1F3VB34-F1
#
_entry.id   AF-A0A1F3VB34-F1
#
_cell.length_a   1.000
_cell.length_b   1.000
_cell.length_c   1.000
_cell.angle_alpha   90.00
_cell.angle_beta   90.00
_cell.angle_gamma   90.00
#
_symmetry.space_group_name_H-M   'P 1'
#
loop_
_entity.id
_entity.type
_entity.pdbx_description
1 polymer ?
#
loop_
_entity_poly.entity_id
_entity_poly.type
_entity_poly.pdbx_seq_one_letter_code
_entity_poly.pdbx_strand_id
1 'polypeptide(L)'
;MSIYYIEINNFYTPTVYDKGAEVIRMIHTLLGKEGFRRSMDKYFELFDGQAVTTNDFIHAMSAANNNYDFSQFEQSWYHRAGTPRLEIKSSYQKESGEYQVFIRQLFEGEEVPFHMPYRSRCDS
;
A
#
# COMPACT_ATOMS: atom_id res chain seq x y z
N MET A 1 -5.40 15.31 -19.64
CA MET A 1 -5.12 16.59 -18.96
C MET A 1 -3.73 16.47 -18.38
N SER A 2 -2.76 17.15 -18.97
CA SER A 2 -1.33 16.99 -18.64
C SER A 2 -1.03 17.75 -17.35
N ILE A 3 -0.54 17.06 -16.32
CA ILE A 3 -0.15 17.71 -15.06
C ILE A 3 1.27 18.24 -15.24
N TYR A 4 1.41 19.56 -15.21
CA TYR A 4 2.65 20.32 -15.38
C TYR A 4 3.59 20.14 -14.18
N TYR A 5 4.86 19.84 -14.46
CA TYR A 5 5.97 19.73 -13.50
C TYR A 5 6.50 21.13 -13.12
N ILE A 6 6.51 21.47 -11.83
CA ILE A 6 7.03 22.74 -11.30
C ILE A 6 7.99 22.43 -10.13
N GLU A 7 9.28 22.30 -10.46
CA GLU A 7 10.46 22.22 -9.58
C GLU A 7 10.66 21.03 -8.62
N ILE A 8 11.89 20.49 -8.63
CA ILE A 8 12.46 19.47 -7.71
C ILE A 8 12.37 19.88 -6.23
N ASN A 9 12.29 21.18 -5.92
CA ASN A 9 12.21 21.67 -4.55
C ASN A 9 10.88 21.34 -3.85
N ASN A 10 9.82 20.98 -4.60
CA ASN A 10 8.55 20.52 -4.04
C ASN A 10 8.54 19.03 -3.65
N PHE A 11 9.63 18.28 -3.87
CA PHE A 11 9.74 16.86 -3.52
C PHE A 11 10.18 16.60 -2.07
N TYR A 12 10.66 17.60 -1.34
CA TYR A 12 10.95 17.48 0.09
C TYR A 12 9.76 17.93 0.95
N THR A 13 8.56 17.53 0.57
CA THR A 13 7.37 17.74 1.41
C THR A 13 7.19 16.54 2.35
N PRO A 14 6.67 16.76 3.58
CA PRO A 14 6.34 15.67 4.49
C PRO A 14 5.48 14.60 3.82
N THR A 15 4.60 15.00 2.91
CA THR A 15 3.75 14.08 2.12
C THR A 15 4.56 13.10 1.27
N VAL A 16 5.68 13.50 0.65
CA VAL A 16 6.49 12.57 -0.16
C VAL A 16 7.21 11.57 0.72
N TYR A 17 7.75 12.00 1.87
CA TYR A 17 8.53 11.14 2.75
C TYR A 17 7.66 10.28 3.67
N ASP A 18 6.67 10.87 4.35
CA ASP A 18 5.84 10.15 5.32
C ASP A 18 4.84 9.22 4.59
N LYS A 19 4.15 9.72 3.54
CA LYS A 19 3.27 8.85 2.75
C LYS A 19 4.08 7.80 2.00
N GLY A 20 5.23 8.16 1.45
CA GLY A 20 6.12 7.24 0.75
C GLY A 20 6.57 6.09 1.65
N ALA A 21 7.04 6.40 2.87
CA ALA A 21 7.44 5.40 3.84
C ALA A 21 6.28 4.48 4.24
N GLU A 22 5.07 5.01 4.42
CA GLU A 22 3.89 4.20 4.73
C GLU A 22 3.46 3.31 3.55
N VAL A 23 3.59 3.77 2.30
CA VAL A 23 3.36 2.92 1.11
C VAL A 23 4.31 1.73 1.10
N ILE A 24 5.60 1.94 1.38
CA ILE A 24 6.57 0.84 1.49
C ILE A 24 6.24 -0.08 2.67
N ARG A 25 5.84 0.48 3.82
CA ARG A 25 5.43 -0.30 5.00
C ARG A 25 4.18 -1.16 4.73
N MET A 26 3.24 -0.65 3.95
CA MET A 26 2.06 -1.41 3.53
C MET A 26 2.44 -2.58 2.62
N ILE A 27 3.34 -2.38 1.65
CA ILE A 27 3.87 -3.48 0.83
C ILE A 27 4.56 -4.53 1.70
N HIS A 28 5.40 -4.11 2.66
CA HIS A 28 6.00 -5.01 3.64
C HIS A 28 4.94 -5.76 4.46
N THR A 29 3.81 -5.13 4.78
CA THR A 29 2.72 -5.77 5.53
C THR A 29 1.99 -6.82 4.68
N LEU A 30 1.76 -6.54 3.40
CA LEU A 30 1.11 -7.46 2.46
C LEU A 30 1.99 -8.68 2.16
N LEU A 31 3.30 -8.48 1.95
CA LEU A 31 4.23 -9.54 1.59
C LEU A 31 4.81 -10.28 2.80
N GLY A 32 4.78 -9.66 3.98
CA GLY A 32 5.52 -10.10 5.16
C GLY A 32 7.02 -9.87 5.03
N LYS A 33 7.74 -10.11 6.13
CA LYS A 33 9.19 -9.85 6.22
C LYS A 33 9.99 -10.60 5.16
N GLU A 34 9.76 -11.92 5.05
CA GLU A 34 10.48 -12.76 4.09
C GLU A 34 10.11 -12.42 2.64
N GLY A 35 8.86 -12.01 2.40
CA GLY A 35 8.40 -11.57 1.08
C GLY A 35 9.00 -10.27 0.64
N PHE A 36 9.06 -9.31 1.55
CA PHE A 36 9.73 -8.07 1.29
C PHE A 36 11.24 -8.27 1.07
N ARG A 37 11.90 -9.12 1.88
CA ARG A 37 13.35 -9.35 1.78
C ARG A 37 13.75 -9.93 0.42
N ARG A 38 13.05 -10.97 -0.06
CA ARG A 38 13.31 -11.59 -1.37
C ARG A 38 13.01 -10.62 -2.52
N SER A 39 12.00 -9.76 -2.39
CA SER A 39 11.74 -8.72 -3.37
C SER A 39 12.87 -7.72 -3.49
N MET A 40 13.50 -7.35 -2.37
CA MET A 40 14.66 -6.44 -2.40
C MET A 40 15.85 -7.08 -3.12
N ASP A 41 16.09 -8.37 -2.91
CA ASP A 41 17.12 -9.10 -3.67
C ASP A 41 16.80 -9.11 -5.16
N LYS A 42 15.54 -9.38 -5.52
CA LYS A 42 15.08 -9.36 -6.92
C LYS A 42 15.18 -7.97 -7.56
N TYR A 43 14.90 -6.92 -6.79
CA TYR A 43 15.00 -5.54 -7.26
C TYR A 43 16.43 -5.18 -7.63
N PHE A 44 17.41 -5.50 -6.78
CA PHE A 44 18.81 -5.30 -7.11
C PHE A 44 19.26 -6.19 -8.28
N GLU A 45 18.82 -7.46 -8.33
CA GLU A 45 19.13 -8.36 -9.46
C GLU A 45 18.70 -7.77 -10.82
N LEU A 46 17.52 -7.14 -10.88
CA LEU A 46 16.95 -6.62 -12.12
C LEU A 46 17.49 -5.24 -12.51
N PHE A 47 17.81 -4.41 -11.52
CA PHE A 47 17.92 -2.96 -11.72
C PHE A 47 19.20 -2.32 -11.16
N ASP A 48 20.17 -3.12 -10.69
CA ASP A 48 21.45 -2.57 -10.24
C ASP A 48 22.14 -1.74 -11.34
N GLY A 49 22.65 -0.57 -10.96
CA GLY A 49 23.26 0.40 -11.87
C GLY A 49 22.31 1.16 -12.81
N GLN A 50 20.99 1.01 -12.67
CA GLN A 50 20.00 1.67 -13.54
C GLN A 50 19.26 2.81 -12.85
N ALA A 51 18.79 3.78 -13.64
CA ALA A 51 17.81 4.76 -13.19
C ALA A 51 16.41 4.14 -13.31
N VAL A 52 15.71 4.00 -12.17
CA VAL A 52 14.46 3.24 -12.07
C VAL A 52 13.30 4.06 -11.54
N THR A 53 12.09 3.52 -11.75
CA THR A 53 10.81 4.12 -11.39
C THR A 53 10.11 3.38 -10.25
N THR A 54 9.03 3.95 -9.72
CA THR A 54 8.15 3.28 -8.74
C THR A 54 7.53 1.99 -9.30
N ASN A 55 7.29 1.94 -10.60
CA ASN A 55 6.69 0.79 -11.26
C ASN A 55 7.67 -0.37 -11.35
N ASP A 56 8.97 -0.08 -11.54
CA ASP A 56 10.04 -1.09 -11.50
C ASP A 56 10.16 -1.72 -10.10
N PHE A 57 10.01 -0.91 -9.05
CA PHE A 57 9.96 -1.40 -7.68
C PHE A 57 8.76 -2.35 -7.46
N ILE A 58 7.55 -1.94 -7.85
CA ILE A 58 6.35 -2.80 -7.75
C ILE A 58 6.49 -4.07 -8.59
N HIS A 59 7.10 -3.97 -9.77
CA HIS A 59 7.38 -5.12 -10.62
C HIS A 59 8.27 -6.15 -9.92
N ALA A 60 9.38 -5.71 -9.31
CA ALA A 60 10.24 -6.60 -8.53
C ALA A 60 9.51 -7.24 -7.34
N MET A 61 8.64 -6.47 -6.66
CA MET A 61 7.80 -6.97 -5.57
C MET A 61 6.83 -8.06 -6.05
N SER A 62 6.18 -7.86 -7.19
CA SER A 62 5.27 -8.87 -7.77
C SER A 62 6.03 -10.13 -8.21
N ALA A 63 7.12 -9.95 -8.97
CA ALA A 63 7.90 -11.04 -9.55
C ALA A 63 8.50 -11.97 -8.49
N ALA A 64 8.98 -11.42 -7.37
CA ALA A 64 9.53 -12.21 -6.27
C ALA A 64 8.48 -12.92 -5.39
N ASN A 65 7.18 -12.66 -5.61
CA ASN A 65 6.09 -13.12 -4.76
C ASN A 65 5.00 -13.84 -5.57
N ASN A 66 5.39 -14.77 -6.44
CA ASN A 66 4.46 -15.58 -7.24
C ASN A 66 3.50 -14.73 -8.09
N ASN A 67 3.99 -13.62 -8.63
CA ASN A 67 3.20 -12.65 -9.38
C ASN A 67 2.01 -12.11 -8.57
N TYR A 68 2.25 -11.75 -7.30
CA TYR A 68 1.27 -11.06 -6.48
C TYR A 68 0.75 -9.82 -7.21
N ASP A 69 -0.56 -9.68 -7.31
CA ASP A 69 -1.21 -8.59 -8.04
C ASP A 69 -1.24 -7.30 -7.20
N PHE A 70 -0.50 -6.30 -7.64
CA PHE A 70 -0.47 -4.96 -7.04
C PHE A 70 -1.29 -3.94 -7.83
N SER A 71 -2.02 -4.31 -8.88
CA SER A 71 -2.73 -3.37 -9.77
C SER A 71 -3.64 -2.40 -9.01
N GLN A 72 -4.52 -2.90 -8.13
CA GLN A 72 -5.38 -2.06 -7.29
C GLN A 72 -4.56 -1.19 -6.31
N PHE A 73 -3.48 -1.74 -5.75
CA PHE A 73 -2.61 -1.02 -4.82
C PHE A 73 -1.92 0.15 -5.52
N GLU A 74 -1.39 -0.07 -6.73
CA GLU A 74 -0.76 0.95 -7.55
C GLU A 74 -1.75 2.05 -7.93
N GLN A 75 -2.93 1.67 -8.43
CA GLN A 75 -3.98 2.62 -8.80
C GLN A 75 -4.42 3.49 -7.61
N SER A 76 -4.53 2.90 -6.41
CA SER A 76 -5.03 3.62 -5.24
C SER A 76 -3.97 4.39 -4.45
N TRP A 77 -2.71 3.94 -4.38
CA TRP A 77 -1.71 4.57 -3.53
C TRP A 77 -0.73 5.49 -4.24
N TYR A 78 -0.39 5.18 -5.50
CA TYR A 78 0.55 5.97 -6.30
C TYR A 78 -0.15 7.06 -7.12
N HIS A 79 -1.34 6.76 -7.67
CA HIS A 79 -2.02 7.67 -8.60
C HIS A 79 -3.09 8.56 -7.96
N ARG A 80 -3.59 8.19 -6.76
CA ARG A 80 -4.66 8.93 -6.08
C ARG A 80 -4.12 9.81 -4.96
N ALA A 81 -4.55 11.06 -4.95
CA ALA A 81 -4.30 12.00 -3.86
C ALA A 81 -5.40 11.90 -2.79
N GLY A 82 -5.09 12.37 -1.58
CA GLY A 82 -6.03 12.41 -0.47
C GLY A 82 -5.83 11.30 0.57
N THR A 83 -6.54 11.46 1.68
CA THR A 83 -6.47 10.57 2.84
C THR A 83 -7.78 9.80 2.97
N PRO A 84 -7.78 8.47 2.79
CA PRO A 84 -8.97 7.66 2.96
C PRO A 84 -9.51 7.73 4.39
N ARG A 85 -10.84 7.83 4.53
CA ARG A 85 -11.52 7.79 5.82
C ARG A 85 -12.12 6.42 6.04
N LEU A 86 -12.00 5.90 7.26
CA LEU A 86 -12.53 4.60 7.64
C LEU A 86 -13.58 4.76 8.75
N GLU A 87 -14.67 4.03 8.62
CA GLU A 87 -15.59 3.76 9.72
C GLU A 87 -15.42 2.30 10.15
N ILE A 88 -15.17 2.10 11.44
CA ILE A 88 -15.03 0.78 12.04
C ILE A 88 -16.12 0.61 13.09
N LYS A 89 -16.91 -0.46 12.96
CA LYS A 89 -17.89 -0.89 13.96
C LYS A 89 -17.53 -2.30 14.40
N SER A 90 -17.68 -2.59 15.67
CA SER A 90 -17.49 -3.95 16.18
C SER A 90 -18.64 -4.38 17.09
N SER A 91 -18.89 -5.68 17.12
CA SER A 91 -19.86 -6.30 18.03
C SER A 91 -19.32 -7.64 18.51
N TYR A 92 -19.61 -7.95 19.77
CA TYR A 92 -19.29 -9.24 20.38
C TYR A 92 -20.58 -9.95 20.76
N GLN A 93 -20.75 -11.18 20.28
CA GLN A 93 -21.89 -12.02 20.56
C GLN A 93 -21.51 -13.03 21.65
N LYS A 94 -21.99 -12.81 22.88
CA LYS A 94 -21.63 -13.64 24.04
C LYS A 94 -22.09 -15.09 23.90
N GLU A 95 -23.22 -15.34 23.25
CA GLU A 95 -23.76 -16.71 23.13
C GLU A 95 -22.93 -17.57 22.17
N SER A 96 -22.44 -17.00 21.06
CA SER A 96 -21.62 -17.70 20.07
C SER A 96 -20.12 -17.55 20.31
N GLY A 97 -19.70 -16.60 21.14
CA GLY A 97 -18.30 -16.23 21.33
C GLY A 97 -17.70 -15.50 20.11
N GLU A 98 -18.51 -15.06 19.16
CA GLU A 98 -18.04 -14.41 17.93
C GLU A 98 -17.77 -12.92 18.12
N TYR A 99 -16.63 -12.45 17.62
CA TYR A 99 -16.31 -11.03 17.50
C TYR A 99 -16.34 -10.62 16.03
N GLN A 100 -17.24 -9.70 15.68
CA GLN A 100 -17.42 -9.21 14.32
C GLN A 100 -16.91 -7.78 14.20
N VAL A 101 -16.15 -7.50 13.14
CA VAL A 101 -15.66 -6.16 12.80
C VAL A 101 -16.13 -5.79 11.41
N PHE A 102 -16.84 -4.68 11.30
CA PHE A 102 -17.29 -4.08 10.06
C PHE A 102 -16.41 -2.88 9.76
N ILE A 103 -15.72 -2.91 8.62
CA ILE A 103 -14.85 -1.83 8.14
C ILE A 103 -15.45 -1.27 6.85
N ARG A 104 -15.73 0.03 6.82
CA ARG A 104 -16.24 0.75 5.66
C ARG A 104 -15.27 1.86 5.27
N GLN A 105 -14.83 1.86 4.02
CA GLN A 105 -14.06 2.97 3.48
C GLN A 105 -15.00 4.03 2.92
N LEU A 106 -14.81 5.28 3.36
CA LEU A 106 -15.52 6.44 2.87
C LEU A 106 -14.63 7.18 1.87
N PHE A 107 -15.15 7.37 0.67
CA PHE A 107 -14.53 8.15 -0.37
C PHE A 107 -15.58 8.73 -1.32
N GLU A 108 -15.24 9.81 -2.01
CA GLU A 108 -16.09 10.46 -3.00
C GLU A 108 -15.74 9.97 -4.41
N GLY A 109 -16.75 9.87 -5.28
CA GLY A 109 -16.60 9.50 -6.70
C GLY A 109 -16.66 7.99 -7.00
N GLU A 110 -16.42 7.65 -8.27
CA GLU A 110 -16.40 6.27 -8.80
C GLU A 110 -15.00 5.63 -8.71
N GLU A 111 -14.11 6.21 -7.91
CA GLU A 111 -12.73 5.74 -7.78
C GLU A 111 -12.67 4.38 -7.08
N VAL A 112 -11.70 3.55 -7.45
CA VAL A 112 -11.49 2.25 -6.81
C VAL A 112 -11.14 2.45 -5.32
N PRO A 113 -11.70 1.65 -4.39
CA PRO A 113 -11.33 1.67 -2.98
C PRO A 113 -9.82 1.46 -2.79
N PHE A 114 -9.23 2.08 -1.76
CA PHE A 114 -7.82 1.85 -1.47
C PHE A 114 -7.60 0.42 -1.03
N HIS A 115 -6.55 -0.20 -1.56
CA HIS A 115 -6.09 -1.50 -1.08
C HIS A 115 -5.35 -1.29 0.26
N MET A 116 -6.07 -1.43 1.37
CA MET A 116 -5.55 -1.23 2.72
C MET A 116 -5.24 -2.54 3.42
N PRO A 117 -3.98 -2.80 3.83
CA PRO A 117 -3.68 -3.92 4.70
C PRO A 117 -4.17 -3.65 6.12
N TYR A 118 -5.04 -4.53 6.64
CA TYR A 118 -5.50 -4.48 8.02
C TYR A 118 -4.77 -5.54 8.86
N ARG A 119 -4.14 -5.12 9.96
CA ARG A 119 -3.54 -6.02 10.94
C ARG A 119 -4.31 -5.92 12.24
N SER A 120 -4.98 -7.00 12.62
CA SER A 120 -5.64 -7.14 13.93
C SER A 120 -4.79 -8.04 14.84
N ARG A 121 -4.92 -7.81 16.15
CA ARG A 121 -4.35 -8.65 17.20
C ARG A 121 -5.45 -8.88 18.21
N CYS A 122 -5.71 -10.14 18.53
CA CYS A 122 -6.57 -10.52 19.64
C CYS A 122 -5.64 -11.08 20.71
N ASP A 123 -5.49 -10.36 21.81
CA ASP A 123 -4.76 -10.85 22.97
C ASP A 123 -5.72 -11.67 23.84
N SER A 124 -5.36 -12.91 24.12
CA SER A 124 -6.07 -13.84 25.01
C SER A 124 -5.89 -13.49 26.48
#